data_AF-A0A925S7K4-F1
#
_entry.id   AF-A0A925S7K4-F1
#
_cell.length_a   1.000
_cell.length_b   1.000
_cell.length_c   1.000
_cell.angle_alpha   90.00
_cell.angle_beta   90.00
_cell.angle_gamma   90.00
#
_symmetry.space_group_name_H-M   'P 1'
#
loop_
_entity.id
_entity.type
_entity.pdbx_description
1 polymer ?
#
loop_
_entity_poly.entity_id
_entity_poly.type
_entity_poly.pdbx_seq_one_letter_code
_entity_poly.pdbx_strand_id
1 'polypeptide(L)'
;MPQSLLEKTEKSELKPFVKPGRAWILIGLEFFVVLVFGLLLLEPIFSFAGVANEEVLDIDPVSGWTLMPNRSFTYRKEGFSQSTINSHGMRDVERSLVKPENSYRIAFVGCSITEGNQ
;
A
#
# COMPACT_ATOMS: atom_id res chain seq x y z
N MET A 1 24.56 45.29 44.86
CA MET A 1 23.29 44.53 44.80
C MET A 1 23.58 43.09 45.19
N PRO A 2 22.87 42.48 46.16
CA PRO A 2 23.23 41.16 46.65
C PRO A 2 22.75 40.06 45.68
N GLN A 3 23.69 39.26 45.17
CA GLN A 3 23.46 38.13 44.25
C GLN A 3 22.52 37.05 44.82
N SER A 4 22.34 37.02 46.14
CA SER A 4 21.46 36.08 46.85
C SER A 4 19.97 36.29 46.57
N LEU A 5 19.56 37.47 46.09
CA LEU A 5 18.18 37.71 45.69
C LEU A 5 17.87 37.16 44.31
N LEU A 6 18.84 37.15 43.38
CA LEU A 6 18.63 36.62 42.03
C LEU A 6 18.54 35.09 42.01
N GLU A 7 19.35 34.39 42.81
CA GLU A 7 19.34 32.92 42.89
C GLU A 7 18.04 32.37 43.54
N LYS A 8 17.41 33.16 44.42
CA LYS A 8 16.17 32.80 45.10
C LYS A 8 14.94 32.99 44.21
N THR A 9 15.00 33.92 43.26
CA THR A 9 13.92 34.16 42.28
C THR A 9 13.94 33.11 41.18
N GLU A 10 15.11 32.63 40.75
CA GLU A 10 15.22 31.64 39.66
C GLU A 10 14.69 30.25 40.06
N LYS A 11 14.89 29.82 41.30
CA LYS A 11 14.35 28.53 41.81
C LYS A 11 12.84 28.56 42.07
N SER A 12 12.21 29.73 42.02
CA SER A 12 10.78 29.93 42.36
C SER A 12 9.83 29.81 41.16
N GLU A 13 10.34 29.82 39.92
CA GLU A 13 9.49 29.84 38.71
C GLU A 13 9.41 28.50 37.97
N LEU A 14 10.09 27.46 38.45
CA LEU A 14 9.92 26.12 37.91
C LEU A 14 8.57 25.57 38.38
N LYS A 15 7.52 25.80 37.57
CA LYS A 15 6.20 25.17 37.75
C LYS A 15 6.41 23.66 37.94
N PRO A 16 5.86 23.06 39.01
CA PRO A 16 6.03 21.64 39.23
C PRO A 16 5.48 20.89 38.02
N PHE A 17 6.27 19.96 37.49
CA PHE A 17 5.83 19.05 36.45
C PHE A 17 4.62 18.28 36.99
N VAL A 18 3.42 18.69 36.60
CA VAL A 18 2.17 18.04 37.02
C VAL A 18 2.16 16.68 36.34
N LYS A 19 2.42 15.61 37.12
CA LYS A 19 2.33 14.25 36.60
C LYS A 19 0.92 14.05 36.03
N PRO A 20 0.78 13.56 34.79
CA PRO A 20 -0.53 13.31 34.23
C PRO A 20 -1.27 12.35 35.17
N GLY A 21 -2.43 12.79 35.66
CA GLY A 21 -3.28 11.92 36.47
C GLY A 21 -3.65 10.67 35.68
N ARG A 22 -3.96 9.57 36.37
CA ARG A 22 -4.35 8.29 35.75
C ARG A 22 -5.38 8.45 34.62
N ALA A 23 -6.32 9.40 34.76
CA ALA A 23 -7.30 9.72 33.73
C ALA A 23 -6.68 10.23 32.41
N TRP A 24 -5.68 11.11 32.47
CA TRP A 24 -4.99 11.62 31.27
C TRP A 24 -4.17 10.53 30.56
N ILE A 25 -3.58 9.61 31.33
CA ILE A 25 -2.88 8.46 30.77
C ILE A 25 -3.86 7.52 30.05
N LEU A 26 -5.03 7.27 30.66
CA LEU A 26 -6.07 6.42 30.05
C LEU A 26 -6.65 7.05 28.78
N ILE A 27 -6.92 8.37 28.78
CA ILE A 27 -7.39 9.10 27.59
C ILE A 27 -6.33 9.07 26.48
N GLY A 28 -5.06 9.31 26.84
CA GLY A 28 -3.97 9.24 25.87
C GLY A 28 -3.81 7.85 25.27
N LEU A 29 -3.99 6.79 26.06
CA LEU A 29 -3.95 5.41 25.61
C LEU A 29 -5.15 5.08 24.71
N GLU A 30 -6.36 5.49 25.07
CA GLU A 30 -7.56 5.32 24.25
C GLU A 30 -7.40 6.00 22.88
N PHE A 31 -6.96 7.26 22.88
CA PHE A 31 -6.69 8.00 21.64
C PHE A 31 -5.64 7.28 20.78
N PHE A 32 -4.56 6.78 21.39
CA PHE A 32 -3.53 6.04 20.68
C PHE A 32 -4.08 4.73 20.08
N VAL A 33 -4.90 3.99 20.83
CA VAL A 33 -5.53 2.75 20.34
C VAL A 33 -6.45 3.03 19.15
N VAL A 34 -7.30 4.06 19.25
CA VAL A 34 -8.19 4.47 18.15
C VAL A 34 -7.39 4.89 16.92
N LEU A 35 -6.30 5.65 17.10
CA LEU A 35 -5.44 6.09 16.01
C LEU A 35 -4.77 4.90 15.32
N VAL A 36 -4.20 3.96 16.08
CA VAL A 36 -3.58 2.75 15.52
C VAL A 36 -4.63 1.92 14.77
N PHE A 37 -5.80 1.70 15.37
CA PHE A 37 -6.88 0.99 14.69
C PHE A 37 -7.34 1.69 13.41
N GLY A 38 -7.49 3.01 13.45
CA GLY A 38 -7.87 3.81 12.29
C GLY A 38 -6.86 3.67 11.15
N LEU A 39 -5.55 3.74 11.45
CA LEU A 39 -4.49 3.56 10.46
C LEU A 39 -4.46 2.15 9.88
N LEU A 40 -4.63 1.12 10.72
CA LEU A 40 -4.68 -0.27 10.26
C LEU A 40 -5.87 -0.54 9.34
N LEU A 41 -6.98 0.17 9.53
CA LEU A 41 -8.17 0.04 8.67
C LEU A 41 -8.03 0.75 7.31
N LEU A 42 -7.13 1.71 7.16
CA LEU A 42 -6.97 2.43 5.89
C LEU A 42 -6.55 1.51 4.75
N GLU A 43 -5.59 0.62 5.00
CA GLU A 43 -5.06 -0.26 3.97
C GLU A 43 -6.11 -1.22 3.38
N PRO A 44 -6.91 -1.97 4.18
CA PRO A 44 -7.97 -2.78 3.61
C PRO A 44 -9.03 -1.92 2.91
N ILE A 45 -9.39 -0.75 3.46
CA ILE A 45 -10.35 0.16 2.81
C ILE A 45 -9.85 0.58 1.42
N PHE A 46 -8.59 1.00 1.31
CA PHE A 46 -8.01 1.39 0.03
C PHE A 46 -7.84 0.21 -0.92
N SER A 47 -7.46 -0.96 -0.40
CA SER A 47 -7.37 -2.20 -1.17
C SER A 47 -8.73 -2.59 -1.76
N PHE A 48 -9.81 -2.56 -0.97
CA PHE A 48 -11.17 -2.86 -1.45
C PHE A 48 -11.69 -1.78 -2.40
N ALA A 49 -11.36 -0.51 -2.17
CA ALA A 49 -11.67 0.57 -3.10
C ALA A 49 -10.83 0.51 -4.40
N GLY A 50 -9.81 -0.37 -4.45
CA GLY A 50 -8.88 -0.49 -5.57
C GLY A 50 -8.05 0.77 -5.80
N VAL A 51 -7.77 1.54 -4.75
CA VAL A 51 -6.93 2.75 -4.78
C VAL A 51 -5.47 2.32 -4.80
N ALA A 52 -4.64 3.00 -5.58
CA ALA A 52 -3.21 2.68 -5.79
C ALA A 52 -2.91 1.30 -6.41
N ASN A 53 -3.90 0.59 -6.96
CA ASN A 53 -3.74 -0.69 -7.66
C ASN A 53 -3.49 -0.55 -9.17
N GLU A 54 -2.73 0.46 -9.60
CA GLU A 54 -2.41 0.69 -11.03
C GLU A 54 -1.00 0.19 -11.41
N GLU A 55 -0.12 0.03 -10.42
CA GLU A 55 1.24 -0.46 -10.64
C GLU A 55 1.22 -1.98 -10.83
N VAL A 56 1.54 -2.42 -12.05
CA VAL A 56 1.68 -3.83 -12.43
C VAL A 56 3.05 -4.17 -12.99
N LEU A 57 3.90 -3.17 -13.18
CA LEU A 57 5.20 -3.33 -13.82
C LEU A 57 6.29 -3.45 -12.76
N ASP A 58 7.20 -4.39 -12.99
CA ASP A 58 8.45 -4.54 -12.26
C ASP A 58 9.62 -4.35 -13.24
N ILE A 59 10.80 -4.05 -12.69
CA ILE A 59 12.02 -3.86 -13.49
C ILE A 59 12.63 -5.24 -13.77
N ASP A 60 12.81 -5.56 -15.05
CA ASP A 60 13.54 -6.75 -15.49
C ASP A 60 14.85 -6.33 -16.17
N PRO A 61 16.03 -6.78 -15.71
CA PRO A 61 17.30 -6.43 -16.35
C PRO A 61 17.42 -6.90 -17.82
N VAL A 62 16.63 -7.88 -18.27
CA VAL A 62 16.70 -8.40 -19.65
C VAL A 62 15.74 -7.68 -20.59
N SER A 63 14.47 -7.59 -20.23
CA SER A 63 13.43 -6.97 -21.06
C SER A 63 13.14 -5.50 -20.72
N GLY A 64 13.76 -4.98 -19.67
CA GLY A 64 13.52 -3.65 -19.11
C GLY A 64 12.35 -3.66 -18.12
N TRP A 65 11.20 -4.19 -18.53
CA TRP A 65 9.97 -4.22 -17.74
C TRP A 65 9.27 -5.57 -17.87
N THR A 66 8.74 -6.06 -16.75
CA THR A 66 7.91 -7.27 -16.70
C THR A 66 6.64 -7.01 -15.91
N LEU A 67 5.61 -7.83 -16.09
CA LEU A 67 4.41 -7.76 -15.28
C LEU A 67 4.60 -8.56 -13.98
N MET A 68 4.22 -7.95 -12.85
CA MET A 68 4.26 -8.60 -11.54
C MET A 68 3.29 -9.78 -11.49
N PRO A 69 3.78 -11.02 -11.28
CA PRO A 69 2.92 -12.19 -11.19
C PRO A 69 1.92 -12.10 -10.03
N ASN A 70 0.73 -12.67 -10.22
CA ASN A 70 -0.37 -12.70 -9.23
C ASN A 70 -0.88 -11.33 -8.75
N ARG A 71 -0.55 -10.25 -9.46
CA ARG A 71 -0.97 -8.90 -9.07
C ARG A 71 -2.32 -8.55 -9.69
N SER A 72 -3.26 -8.14 -8.85
CA SER A 72 -4.52 -7.54 -9.29
C SER A 72 -4.35 -6.04 -9.53
N PHE A 73 -5.01 -5.54 -10.55
CA PHE A 73 -4.98 -4.13 -10.90
C PHE A 73 -6.32 -3.63 -11.38
N THR A 74 -6.51 -2.32 -11.27
CA THR A 74 -7.72 -1.64 -11.74
C THR A 74 -7.31 -0.52 -12.67
N TYR A 75 -7.72 -0.62 -13.93
CA TYR A 75 -7.47 0.41 -14.92
C TYR A 75 -8.66 1.36 -14.98
N ARG A 76 -8.40 2.67 -14.81
CA ARG A 76 -9.44 3.73 -14.79
C ARG A 76 -9.28 4.81 -15.87
N LYS A 77 -8.18 4.78 -16.64
CA LYS A 77 -7.85 5.86 -17.58
C LYS A 77 -8.68 5.85 -18.86
N GLU A 78 -9.00 4.68 -19.40
CA GLU A 78 -9.71 4.52 -20.69
C GLU A 78 -11.05 3.77 -20.52
N GLY A 79 -11.64 3.87 -19.33
CA GLY A 79 -12.77 3.05 -18.90
C GLY A 79 -12.47 2.41 -17.56
N PHE A 80 -13.36 1.53 -17.11
CA PHE A 80 -13.16 0.75 -15.87
C PHE A 80 -12.95 -0.71 -16.23
N SER A 81 -11.78 -1.25 -15.87
CA SER A 81 -11.54 -2.69 -15.90
C SER A 81 -10.77 -3.14 -14.67
N GLN A 82 -11.11 -4.32 -14.17
CA GLN A 82 -10.38 -4.99 -13.10
C GLN A 82 -9.85 -6.31 -13.64
N SER A 83 -8.57 -6.58 -13.43
CA SER A 83 -7.91 -7.76 -13.98
C SER A 83 -6.78 -8.21 -13.07
N THR A 84 -6.34 -9.44 -13.26
CA THR A 84 -5.25 -10.05 -12.49
C THR A 84 -4.22 -10.62 -13.45
N ILE A 85 -2.95 -10.38 -13.16
CA ILE A 85 -1.83 -11.01 -13.86
C ILE A 85 -1.69 -12.44 -13.34
N ASN A 86 -1.57 -13.42 -14.24
CA ASN A 86 -1.42 -14.81 -13.85
C ASN A 86 -0.06 -15.10 -13.18
N SER A 87 0.12 -16.35 -12.73
CA SER A 87 1.35 -16.76 -12.04
C SER A 87 2.61 -16.69 -12.92
N HIS A 88 2.42 -16.60 -14.23
CA HIS A 88 3.47 -16.50 -15.24
C HIS A 88 3.78 -15.06 -15.67
N GLY A 89 3.16 -14.04 -15.06
CA GLY A 89 3.40 -12.65 -15.44
C GLY A 89 2.73 -12.26 -16.76
N MET A 90 1.60 -12.88 -17.11
CA MET A 90 0.85 -12.57 -18.34
C MET A 90 -0.56 -12.04 -18.02
N ARG A 91 -1.07 -11.14 -18.86
CA ARG A 91 -2.47 -10.67 -18.86
C ARG A 91 -3.38 -11.70 -19.52
N ASP A 92 -3.45 -12.87 -18.91
CA ASP A 92 -4.16 -14.03 -19.43
C ASP A 92 -4.70 -14.87 -18.28
N VAL A 93 -5.57 -15.84 -18.56
CA VAL A 93 -5.96 -16.84 -17.56
C VAL A 93 -4.76 -17.71 -17.18
N GLU A 94 -4.83 -18.38 -16.04
CA GLU A 94 -3.82 -19.37 -15.67
C GLU A 94 -3.82 -20.53 -16.67
N ARG A 95 -2.65 -20.88 -17.20
CA ARG A 95 -2.51 -21.94 -18.22
C ARG A 95 -1.29 -22.79 -17.92
N SER A 96 -1.44 -24.10 -18.10
CA SER A 96 -0.30 -25.01 -17.99
C SER A 96 0.73 -24.74 -19.09
N LEU A 97 1.98 -24.53 -18.69
CA LEU A 97 3.10 -24.41 -19.63
C LEU A 97 3.41 -25.74 -20.34
N VAL A 98 3.02 -26.88 -19.76
CA VAL A 98 3.23 -28.20 -20.36
C VAL A 98 2.31 -28.36 -21.56
N LYS A 99 2.90 -28.61 -22.74
CA LYS A 99 2.16 -28.86 -23.97
C LYS A 99 1.38 -30.18 -23.86
N PRO A 100 0.06 -30.18 -24.08
CA PRO A 100 -0.72 -31.43 -24.14
C PRO A 100 -0.25 -32.34 -25.28
N GLU A 101 -0.30 -33.65 -25.07
CA GLU A 101 -0.01 -34.63 -26.11
C GLU A 101 -0.97 -34.49 -27.30
N ASN A 102 -0.49 -34.81 -28.51
CA ASN A 102 -1.26 -34.76 -29.76
C ASN A 102 -1.94 -33.41 -30.06
N SER A 103 -1.40 -32.31 -29.53
CA SER A 103 -1.93 -30.95 -29.76
C SER A 103 -0.97 -30.09 -30.59
N TYR A 104 -1.52 -29.07 -31.25
CA TYR A 104 -0.75 -27.97 -31.83
C TYR A 104 -0.93 -26.73 -30.96
N ARG A 105 0.16 -25.98 -30.72
CA ARG A 105 0.12 -24.66 -30.08
C ARG A 105 0.47 -23.63 -31.13
N ILE A 106 -0.43 -22.69 -31.34
CA ILE A 106 -0.27 -21.60 -32.29
C ILE A 106 -0.17 -20.33 -31.46
N ALA A 107 0.94 -19.61 -31.59
CA ALA A 107 1.12 -18.32 -30.95
C ALA A 107 0.66 -17.21 -31.91
N PHE A 108 -0.17 -16.31 -31.41
CA PHE A 108 -0.56 -15.09 -32.11
C PHE A 108 0.19 -13.92 -31.49
N VAL A 109 0.77 -13.07 -32.34
CA VAL A 109 1.48 -11.85 -31.91
C VAL A 109 0.89 -10.70 -32.69
N GLY A 110 0.54 -9.62 -32.00
CA GLY A 110 -0.03 -8.44 -32.62
C GLY A 110 -0.39 -7.37 -31.60
N CYS A 111 -1.42 -6.56 -31.90
CA CYS A 111 -1.87 -5.44 -31.09
C CYS A 111 -3.25 -5.69 -30.47
N SER A 112 -3.92 -4.65 -29.99
CA SER A 112 -5.28 -4.71 -29.43
C SER A 112 -6.30 -5.40 -30.35
N ILE A 113 -6.13 -5.31 -31.67
CA ILE A 113 -6.99 -6.03 -32.63
C ILE A 113 -6.79 -7.55 -32.54
N THR A 114 -5.55 -8.01 -32.35
CA THR A 114 -5.25 -9.44 -32.15
C THR A 114 -5.78 -9.93 -30.81
N GLU A 115 -5.79 -9.06 -29.79
CA GLU A 115 -6.40 -9.34 -28.48
C GLU A 115 -7.94 -9.43 -28.55
N GLY A 116 -8.56 -8.80 -29.55
CA GLY A 116 -10.02 -8.79 -29.73
C GLY A 116 -10.73 -7.73 -28.90
N ASN A 117 -10.00 -6.73 -28.38
CA ASN A 117 -10.59 -5.58 -27.70
C ASN A 117 -11.22 -4.64 -28.75
N GLN A 118 -12.56 -4.63 -28.84
CA GLN A 118 -13.37 -3.70 -29.65
C GLN A 118 -13.99 -2.61 -28.78
#